data_AF-A0AAW7ZC06-F1
#
_entry.id   AF-A0AAW7ZC06-F1
#
_cell.length_a   1.000
_cell.length_b   1.000
_cell.length_c   1.000
_cell.angle_alpha   90.00
_cell.angle_beta   90.00
_cell.angle_gamma   90.00
#
_symmetry.space_group_name_H-M   'P 1'
#
loop_
_entity.id
_entity.type
_entity.pdbx_description
1 polymer ?
#
loop_
_entity_poly.entity_id
_entity_poly.type
_entity_poly.pdbx_seq_one_letter_code
_entity_poly.pdbx_strand_id
1 'polypeptide(L)'
;MRSYLYPAFTMEPEDFERALPTAIKISKTYDIPCRVLKQGDLYAICFQDKAVSKGIVYGHLYEKELDKNLGKYAITDVFYLTQEDFEQGMTCDQEH
;
A
#
# COMPACT_ATOMS: atom_id res chain seq x y z
N MET A 1 12.44 7.33 17.53
CA MET A 1 12.15 6.22 16.60
C MET A 1 11.04 6.70 15.68
N ARG A 2 11.26 6.77 14.35
CA ARG A 2 10.16 7.07 13.41
C ARG A 2 9.47 5.73 13.14
N SER A 3 8.28 5.52 13.70
CA SER A 3 7.50 4.32 13.42
C SER A 3 6.88 4.44 12.03
N TYR A 4 7.01 3.40 11.21
CA TYR A 4 6.32 3.28 9.93
C TYR A 4 5.16 2.31 10.07
N LEU A 5 4.15 2.49 9.23
CA LEU A 5 3.06 1.56 9.00
C LEU A 5 3.14 1.06 7.56
N TYR A 6 2.65 -0.15 7.34
CA TYR A 6 2.72 -0.81 6.04
C TYR A 6 1.32 -1.16 5.55
N PRO A 7 0.48 -0.16 5.22
CA PRO A 7 -0.87 -0.40 4.72
C PRO A 7 -0.80 -1.20 3.41
N ALA A 8 -1.66 -2.20 3.29
CA ALA A 8 -1.78 -3.08 2.14
C ALA A 8 -3.24 -3.16 1.68
N PHE A 9 -3.41 -3.11 0.37
CA PHE A 9 -4.69 -3.13 -0.33
C PHE A 9 -4.75 -4.42 -1.17
N THR A 10 -5.47 -5.43 -0.68
CA THR A 10 -5.65 -6.70 -1.42
C THR A 10 -6.76 -6.57 -2.44
N MET A 11 -6.52 -7.03 -3.65
CA MET A 11 -7.42 -6.89 -4.79
C MET A 11 -7.29 -8.07 -5.77
N GLU A 12 -8.33 -8.25 -6.60
CA GLU A 12 -8.34 -9.21 -7.70
C GLU A 12 -7.35 -8.78 -8.80
N PRO A 13 -6.90 -9.70 -9.67
CA PRO A 13 -5.96 -9.37 -10.76
C PRO A 13 -6.42 -8.22 -11.68
N GLU A 14 -7.70 -8.17 -12.05
CA GLU A 14 -8.24 -7.13 -12.93
C GLU A 14 -8.21 -5.74 -12.29
N ASP A 15 -8.48 -5.68 -10.99
CA ASP A 15 -8.44 -4.43 -10.22
C ASP A 15 -7.00 -4.02 -9.90
N PHE A 16 -6.11 -4.99 -9.72
CA PHE A 16 -4.66 -4.76 -9.60
C PHE A 16 -4.09 -4.04 -10.82
N GLU A 17 -4.38 -4.52 -12.03
CA GLU A 17 -3.90 -3.88 -13.26
C GLU A 17 -4.39 -2.43 -13.40
N ARG A 18 -5.61 -2.14 -12.91
CA ARG A 18 -6.18 -0.78 -12.90
C ARG A 18 -5.59 0.11 -11.81
N ALA A 19 -5.29 -0.46 -10.65
CA ALA A 19 -4.79 0.25 -9.48
C ALA A 19 -3.28 0.54 -9.58
N LEU A 20 -2.50 -0.35 -10.18
CA LEU A 20 -1.04 -0.29 -10.22
C LEU A 20 -0.48 1.04 -10.77
N PRO A 21 -0.96 1.59 -11.90
CA PRO A 21 -0.47 2.89 -12.39
C PRO A 21 -0.72 4.03 -11.40
N THR A 22 -1.85 3.98 -10.69
CA THR A 22 -2.20 4.96 -9.66
C THR A 22 -1.28 4.82 -8.45
N ALA A 23 -1.01 3.57 -8.02
CA ALA A 23 -0.11 3.27 -6.92
C ALA A 23 1.33 3.75 -7.19
N ILE A 24 1.86 3.48 -8.39
CA ILE A 24 3.19 3.96 -8.82
C ILE A 24 3.23 5.49 -8.82
N LYS A 25 2.17 6.14 -9.32
CA LYS A 25 2.09 7.61 -9.31
C LYS A 25 2.12 8.18 -7.89
N ILE A 26 1.36 7.59 -6.96
CA ILE A 26 1.34 8.01 -5.55
C ILE A 26 2.72 7.83 -4.93
N SER A 27 3.35 6.67 -5.13
CA SER A 27 4.71 6.38 -4.66
C SER A 27 5.72 7.43 -5.09
N LYS A 28 5.73 7.79 -6.37
CA LYS A 28 6.61 8.84 -6.93
C LYS A 28 6.26 10.24 -6.44
N THR A 29 4.97 10.56 -6.30
CA THR A 29 4.50 11.90 -5.89
C THR A 29 4.88 12.21 -4.45
N TYR A 30 4.79 11.21 -3.56
CA TYR A 30 5.01 11.38 -2.12
C TYR A 30 6.34 10.84 -1.63
N ASP A 31 7.18 10.33 -2.54
CA ASP A 31 8.47 9.69 -2.24
C ASP A 31 8.35 8.61 -1.16
N ILE A 32 7.35 7.72 -1.33
CA ILE A 32 7.09 6.61 -0.42
C ILE A 32 7.31 5.26 -1.12
N PRO A 33 8.02 4.30 -0.50
CA PRO A 33 8.21 2.98 -1.06
C PRO A 33 6.86 2.27 -1.32
N CYS A 34 6.69 1.74 -2.52
CA CYS A 34 5.54 0.93 -2.93
C CYS A 34 6.03 -0.45 -3.33
N ARG A 35 5.35 -1.49 -2.83
CA ARG A 35 5.61 -2.88 -3.19
C ARG A 35 4.33 -3.63 -3.52
N VAL A 36 4.50 -4.76 -4.20
CA VAL A 36 3.45 -5.68 -4.58
C VAL A 36 3.75 -7.05 -3.99
N LEU A 37 2.75 -7.63 -3.33
CA LEU A 37 2.76 -9.01 -2.87
C LEU A 37 1.73 -9.81 -3.67
N LYS A 38 2.05 -11.06 -3.96
CA LYS A 38 1.10 -12.02 -4.54
C LYS A 38 0.72 -13.05 -3.48
N GLN A 39 -0.58 -13.19 -3.22
CA GLN A 39 -1.12 -14.12 -2.24
C GLN A 39 -2.12 -15.06 -2.93
N GLY A 40 -1.62 -16.20 -3.39
CA GLY A 40 -2.39 -17.12 -4.23
C GLY A 40 -2.77 -16.43 -5.55
N ASP A 41 -4.08 -16.28 -5.78
CA ASP A 41 -4.64 -15.62 -6.96
C ASP A 41 -4.83 -14.11 -6.80
N LEU A 42 -4.60 -13.58 -5.58
CA LEU A 42 -4.79 -12.16 -5.26
C LEU A 42 -3.47 -11.39 -5.27
N TYR A 43 -3.59 -10.09 -5.46
CA TYR A 43 -2.48 -9.15 -5.39
C TYR A 43 -2.71 -8.15 -4.26
N ALA A 44 -1.65 -7.76 -3.57
CA ALA A 44 -1.70 -6.71 -2.58
C ALA A 44 -0.70 -5.60 -2.95
N ILE A 45 -1.19 -4.38 -3.09
CA ILE A 45 -0.34 -3.18 -3.22
C ILE A 45 -0.11 -2.64 -1.82
N CYS A 46 1.13 -2.51 -1.42
CA CYS A 46 1.52 -2.03 -0.09
C CYS A 46 2.48 -0.86 -0.15
N PHE A 47 2.40 0.01 0.86
CA PHE A 47 3.22 1.21 0.97
C PHE A 47 3.95 1.24 2.29
N GLN A 48 5.15 1.82 2.34
CA GLN A 48 5.76 2.24 3.59
C GLN A 48 5.35 3.68 3.87
N ASP A 49 4.47 3.88 4.84
CA ASP A 49 3.96 5.20 5.20
C ASP A 49 4.31 5.55 6.65
N LYS A 50 4.54 6.83 6.92
CA LYS A 50 4.98 7.29 8.23
C LYS A 50 3.79 7.27 9.21
N ALA A 51 3.98 6.65 10.37
CA ALA A 51 2.98 6.68 11.42
C ALA A 51 2.83 8.10 11.99
N VAL A 52 1.58 8.54 12.15
CA VAL A 52 1.22 9.82 12.76
C VAL A 52 0.21 9.58 13.89
N SER A 53 0.41 10.24 15.02
CA SER A 53 -0.56 10.18 16.12
C SER A 53 -1.82 10.96 15.72
N LYS A 54 -2.97 10.30 15.81
CA LYS A 54 -4.31 10.90 15.65
C LYS A 54 -5.06 10.89 16.98
N GLY A 55 -4.37 11.21 18.08
CA GLY A 55 -4.91 11.11 19.44
C GLY A 55 -4.69 9.71 20.02
N ILE A 56 -5.78 8.97 20.26
CA ILE A 56 -5.75 7.63 20.90
C ILE A 56 -5.22 6.54 19.95
N VAL A 57 -5.33 6.77 18.63
CA VAL A 57 -4.92 5.82 17.59
C VAL A 57 -3.79 6.39 16.74
N TYR A 58 -2.96 5.50 16.20
CA TYR A 58 -1.98 5.83 15.17
C TYR A 58 -2.60 5.59 13.80
N GLY A 59 -2.53 6.60 12.93
CA GLY A 59 -2.80 6.45 11.51
C GLY A 59 -1.52 6.60 10.71
N HIS A 60 -1.64 6.70 9.40
CA HIS A 60 -0.50 6.96 8.51
C HIS A 60 -0.67 8.27 7.73
N LEU A 61 0.45 8.86 7.32
CA LEU A 61 0.49 10.23 6.82
C LEU A 61 -0.41 10.44 5.59
N TYR A 62 -0.43 9.46 4.68
CA TYR A 62 -1.16 9.51 3.41
C TYR A 62 -2.40 8.63 3.39
N GLU A 63 -2.92 8.24 4.54
CA GLU A 63 -4.09 7.35 4.69
C GLU A 63 -5.28 7.74 3.83
N LYS A 64 -5.70 9.00 3.90
CA LYS A 64 -6.85 9.48 3.10
C LYS A 64 -6.59 9.44 1.60
N GLU A 65 -5.35 9.68 1.18
CA GLU A 65 -5.02 9.69 -0.24
C GLU A 65 -4.94 8.26 -0.78
N LEU A 66 -4.33 7.35 -0.02
CA LEU A 66 -4.27 5.93 -0.36
C LEU A 66 -5.67 5.31 -0.42
N ASP A 67 -6.49 5.53 0.61
CA ASP A 67 -7.85 5.01 0.67
C ASP A 67 -8.74 5.55 -0.47
N LYS A 68 -8.69 6.86 -0.73
CA LYS A 68 -9.47 7.49 -1.81
C LYS A 68 -9.13 6.93 -3.20
N ASN A 69 -7.86 6.61 -3.44
CA ASN A 69 -7.41 6.16 -4.75
C ASN A 69 -7.46 4.64 -4.94
N LEU A 70 -7.17 3.89 -3.87
CA LEU A 70 -7.00 2.43 -3.92
C LEU A 70 -8.11 1.65 -3.21
N GLY A 71 -8.77 2.23 -2.21
CA GLY A 71 -9.79 1.55 -1.40
C GLY A 71 -10.96 1.03 -2.24
N LYS A 72 -11.33 1.72 -3.32
CA LYS A 72 -12.39 1.27 -4.25
C LYS A 72 -12.06 0.00 -5.05
N TYR A 73 -10.78 -0.39 -5.09
CA TYR A 73 -10.29 -1.60 -5.76
C TYR A 73 -10.03 -2.73 -4.76
N ALA A 74 -10.00 -2.44 -3.46
CA ALA A 74 -9.68 -3.41 -2.44
C ALA A 74 -10.88 -4.32 -2.14
N ILE A 75 -10.63 -5.62 -1.98
CA ILE A 75 -11.63 -6.63 -1.62
C ILE A 75 -12.05 -6.48 -0.15
N THR A 76 -11.14 -5.99 0.70
CA THR A 76 -11.34 -5.83 2.15
C THR A 76 -10.81 -4.48 2.63
N ASP A 77 -11.10 -4.17 3.90
CA ASP A 77 -10.44 -3.06 4.59
C ASP A 77 -8.91 -3.18 4.54
N VAL A 78 -8.23 -2.03 4.63
CA VAL A 78 -6.77 -1.94 4.70
C VAL A 78 -6.25 -2.74 5.89
N PHE A 79 -5.33 -3.65 5.62
CA PHE A 79 -4.57 -4.37 6.64
C PHE A 79 -3.15 -3.85 6.69
N TYR A 80 -2.49 -4.05 7.83
CA TYR A 80 -1.14 -3.56 8.07
C TYR A 80 -0.17 -4.72 8.14
N LEU A 81 0.83 -4.69 7.26
CA LEU A 81 1.90 -5.66 7.22
C LEU A 81 2.94 -5.40 8.30
N THR A 82 3.74 -6.43 8.59
CA THR A 82 5.03 -6.23 9.23
C THR A 82 6.03 -5.62 8.22
N GLN A 83 7.11 -5.04 8.72
CA GLN A 83 8.20 -4.57 7.85
C GLN A 83 8.80 -5.73 7.04
N GLU A 84 8.94 -6.90 7.66
CA GLU A 84 9.53 -8.09 7.03
C GLU A 84 8.68 -8.56 5.83
N ASP A 85 7.36 -8.62 5.99
CA ASP A 85 6.45 -8.97 4.91
C ASP A 85 6.48 -7.93 3.78
N PHE A 86 6.55 -6.65 4.14
CA PHE A 86 6.69 -5.57 3.16
C PHE A 86 7.97 -5.74 2.35
N GLU A 87 9.11 -6.00 2.99
CA GLU A 87 10.41 -6.13 2.32
C GLU A 87 10.53 -7.36 1.40
N GLN A 88 9.66 -8.37 1.56
CA GLN A 88 9.56 -9.50 0.63
C GLN A 88 8.82 -9.16 -0.67
N GLY A 89 8.07 -8.07 -0.72
CA GLY A 89 7.31 -7.65 -1.90
C GLY A 89 8.18 -7.13 -3.03
N MET A 90 7.72 -7.28 -4.27
CA MET A 90 8.38 -6.73 -5.45
C MET A 90 8.14 -5.22 -5.54
N THR A 91 9.13 -4.43 -5.95
CA THR A 91 8.95 -2.97 -6.09
C THR A 91 7.93 -2.66 -7.18
N CYS A 92 6.97 -1.76 -6.91
CA CYS A 92 5.91 -1.42 -7.86
C CYS A 92 6.42 -0.85 -9.20
N ASP A 93 7.63 -0.29 -9.21
CA ASP A 93 8.25 0.37 -10.39
C ASP A 93 9.24 -0.56 -11.13
N GLN A 94 9.29 -1.85 -10.81
CA GLN A 94 10.00 -2.81 -11.67
C GLN A 94 9.14 -3.04 -12.92
N GLU A 95 9.50 -2.33 -14.00
CA GLU A 95 9.02 -2.60 -15.36
C GLU A 95 9.07 -4.11 -15.61
N HIS A 96 7.91 -4.70 -15.94
CA HIS A 96 7.80 -6.03 -16.53
C HIS A 96 8.23 -5.99 -17.99
#